data_AF-A0AAW5NRJ7-F1
#
_entry.id   AF-A0AAW5NRJ7-F1
#
_cell.length_a   1.000
_cell.length_b   1.000
_cell.length_c   1.000
_cell.angle_alpha   90.00
_cell.angle_beta   90.00
_cell.angle_gamma   90.00
#
_symmetry.space_group_name_H-M   'P 1'
#
loop_
_entity.id
_entity.type
_entity.pdbx_description
1 polymer ?
#
loop_
_entity_poly.entity_id
_entity_poly.type
_entity_poly.pdbx_seq_one_letter_code
_entity_poly.pdbx_strand_id
1 'polypeptide(L)'
;MKNIGLDFYLLSDRISGSFDFFRNDITRLLGYASTSPLAIYETRPVNGGHYYRRGWELMLDTKNIVGEFTWNTSLTFSKTNSF
;
A
#
# COMPACT_ATOMS: atom_id res chain seq x y z
N MET A 1 -10.47 -0.48 -1.76
CA MET A 1 -9.11 0.06 -1.96
C MET A 1 -9.21 1.15 -3.03
N LYS A 2 -8.68 2.34 -2.77
CA LYS A 2 -8.60 3.42 -3.75
C LYS A 2 -7.13 3.55 -4.15
N ASN A 3 -6.83 3.39 -5.43
CA ASN A 3 -5.49 3.57 -5.96
C ASN A 3 -5.55 4.43 -7.22
N ILE A 4 -4.53 5.25 -7.42
CA ILE A 4 -4.26 5.97 -8.67
C ILE A 4 -2.80 5.71 -8.98
N GLY A 5 -2.55 5.11 -10.13
CA GLY A 5 -1.22 4.77 -10.61
C GLY A 5 -0.94 5.44 -11.94
N LEU A 6 0.33 5.71 -12.19
CA LEU A 6 0.84 6.12 -13.49
C LEU A 6 2.00 5.21 -13.86
N ASP A 7 1.85 4.54 -14.99
CA ASP A 7 2.91 3.75 -15.61
C ASP A 7 3.58 4.56 -16.72
N PHE A 8 4.90 4.40 -16.85
CA PHE A 8 5.67 5.09 -17.88
C PHE A 8 6.74 4.21 -18.49
N TYR A 9 6.99 4.46 -19.77
CA TYR A 9 8.01 3.81 -20.58
C TYR A 9 8.68 4.87 -21.43
N LEU A 10 9.98 5.06 -21.22
CA LEU A 10 10.75 6.14 -21.80
C LEU A 10 12.03 5.57 -22.45
N LEU A 11 12.53 6.29 -23.45
CA LEU A 11 13.79 5.99 -24.14
C LEU A 11 13.82 4.57 -24.73
N SER A 12 12.75 4.17 -25.43
CA SER A 12 12.60 2.82 -26.00
C SER A 12 12.73 1.72 -24.93
N ASP A 13 11.95 1.85 -23.85
CA ASP A 13 11.92 0.92 -22.72
C ASP A 13 13.26 0.73 -22.00
N ARG A 14 14.12 1.76 -22.06
CA ARG A 14 15.36 1.80 -21.26
C ARG A 14 15.12 2.37 -19.88
N ILE A 15 14.09 3.16 -19.68
CA ILE A 15 13.64 3.63 -18.36
C ILE A 15 12.15 3.37 -18.28
N SER A 16 11.74 2.50 -17.36
CA SER A 16 10.34 2.14 -17.16
C SER A 16 10.02 2.11 -15.68
N GLY A 17 8.76 2.26 -15.34
CA GLY A 17 8.35 2.20 -13.95
C GLY A 17 6.90 2.56 -13.73
N SER A 18 6.51 2.55 -12.46
CA SER A 18 5.21 2.98 -12.01
C SER A 18 5.34 3.87 -10.79
N PHE A 19 4.43 4.82 -10.66
CA PHE A 19 4.21 5.53 -9.41
C PHE A 19 2.75 5.37 -8.99
N ASP A 20 2.54 4.80 -7.82
CA ASP A 20 1.23 4.46 -7.29
C ASP A 20 0.96 5.20 -5.99
N PHE A 21 -0.20 5.85 -5.90
CA PHE A 21 -0.77 6.34 -4.64
C PHE A 21 -1.92 5.45 -4.23
N PHE A 22 -1.92 4.99 -2.98
CA PHE A 22 -2.98 4.12 -2.48
C PHE A 22 -3.55 4.60 -1.15
N ARG A 23 -4.84 4.28 -0.95
CA ARG A 23 -5.54 4.32 0.32
C ARG A 23 -6.39 3.07 0.47
N ASN A 24 -6.16 2.33 1.54
CA ASN A 24 -6.90 1.13 1.88
C ASN A 24 -7.58 1.30 3.23
N ASP A 25 -8.90 1.52 3.19
CA ASP A 25 -9.77 1.58 4.36
C ASP A 25 -10.32 0.18 4.68
N ILE A 26 -10.05 -0.30 5.90
CA ILE A 26 -10.60 -1.53 6.45
C ILE A 26 -11.62 -1.14 7.51
N THR A 27 -12.89 -1.36 7.21
CA THR A 27 -14.01 -1.04 8.10
C THR A 27 -14.57 -2.32 8.70
N ARG A 28 -15.42 -2.16 9.72
CA ARG A 28 -16.16 -3.27 10.33
C ARG A 28 -15.24 -4.33 10.93
N LEU A 29 -14.06 -3.93 11.40
CA LEU A 29 -13.14 -4.83 12.08
C LEU A 29 -13.80 -5.38 13.35
N LEU A 30 -13.68 -6.69 13.51
CA LEU A 30 -14.16 -7.39 14.69
C LEU A 30 -13.29 -6.96 15.88
N GLY A 31 -13.94 -6.47 16.92
CA GLY A 31 -13.32 -6.12 18.18
C GLY A 31 -14.28 -6.35 19.34
N TYR A 32 -13.85 -5.97 20.54
CA TYR A 32 -14.68 -6.07 21.74
C TYR A 32 -14.95 -4.66 22.27
N ALA A 33 -16.21 -4.40 22.60
CA ALA A 33 -16.61 -3.17 23.28
C ALA A 33 -17.17 -3.52 24.66
N SER A 34 -16.94 -2.64 25.64
CA SER A 34 -17.54 -2.77 26.97
C SER A 34 -19.07 -2.80 26.87
N THR A 35 -19.66 -3.69 27.64
CA THR A 35 -21.12 -3.79 27.83
C THR A 35 -21.61 -2.77 28.85
N SER A 36 -22.93 -2.71 29.06
CA SER A 36 -23.51 -1.90 30.14
C SER A 36 -23.01 -2.41 31.50
N PRO A 37 -22.79 -1.54 32.51
CA PRO A 37 -22.32 -1.96 33.85
C PRO A 37 -23.18 -3.02 34.54
N LEU A 38 -24.45 -3.18 34.12
CA LEU A 38 -25.39 -4.16 34.67
C LEU A 38 -25.48 -5.45 33.83
N ALA A 39 -24.68 -5.59 32.78
CA ALA A 39 -24.67 -6.78 31.94
C ALA A 39 -23.93 -7.96 32.60
N ILE A 40 -24.33 -9.18 32.26
CA ILE A 40 -23.74 -10.42 32.81
C ILE A 40 -22.33 -10.73 32.25
N TYR A 41 -21.91 -10.06 31.19
CA TYR A 41 -20.61 -10.17 30.54
C TYR A 41 -19.98 -8.80 30.45
N GLU A 42 -18.66 -8.67 30.60
CA GLU A 42 -17.93 -7.39 30.60
C GLU A 42 -17.75 -6.78 29.20
N THR A 43 -17.73 -7.62 28.15
CA THR A 43 -17.53 -7.18 26.77
C THR A 43 -18.44 -7.91 25.79
N ARG A 44 -18.69 -7.29 24.62
CA ARG A 44 -19.43 -7.91 23.51
C ARG A 44 -18.65 -7.74 22.19
N PRO A 45 -18.72 -8.72 21.28
CA PRO A 45 -18.13 -8.57 19.95
C PRO A 45 -18.87 -7.48 19.18
N VAL A 46 -18.12 -6.64 18.46
CA VAL A 46 -18.63 -5.57 17.60
C VAL A 46 -17.83 -5.50 16.31
N ASN A 47 -18.48 -5.18 15.20
CA ASN A 47 -17.82 -4.77 13.96
C ASN A 47 -17.61 -3.25 13.95
N GLY A 48 -16.87 -2.76 14.95
CA GLY A 48 -16.75 -1.33 15.24
C GLY A 48 -15.43 -0.69 14.82
N GLY A 49 -14.38 -1.49 14.59
CA GLY A 49 -13.06 -0.94 14.27
C GLY A 49 -12.99 -0.41 12.83
N HIS A 50 -12.28 0.71 12.69
CA HIS A 50 -11.89 1.28 11.40
C HIS A 50 -10.41 1.58 11.47
N TYR A 51 -9.68 1.02 10.51
CA TYR A 51 -8.26 1.29 10.30
C TYR A 51 -8.06 1.60 8.83
N TYR A 52 -7.15 2.51 8.51
CA TYR A 52 -6.76 2.76 7.15
C TYR A 52 -5.25 2.90 7.01
N ARG A 53 -4.74 2.33 5.92
CA ARG A 53 -3.38 2.59 5.46
C ARG A 53 -3.42 3.44 4.21
N ARG A 54 -2.49 4.38 4.10
CA ARG A 54 -2.28 5.17 2.88
C ARG A 54 -0.80 5.31 2.62
N GLY A 55 -0.42 5.41 1.37
CA GLY A 55 0.98 5.46 1.01
C GLY A 55 1.19 5.71 -0.45
N TRP A 56 2.45 5.65 -0.82
CA TRP A 56 2.88 5.66 -2.20
C TRP A 56 3.96 4.62 -2.44
N GLU A 57 4.00 4.13 -3.67
CA GLU A 57 4.94 3.14 -4.16
C GLU A 57 5.55 3.66 -5.46
N LEU A 58 6.86 3.53 -5.60
CA LEU A 58 7.60 3.86 -6.80
C LEU A 58 8.40 2.62 -7.19
N MET A 59 8.20 2.17 -8.42
CA MET A 59 9.08 1.21 -9.08
C MET A 59 9.79 1.91 -10.24
N LEU A 60 11.10 1.73 -10.34
CA LEU A 60 11.93 2.26 -11.41
C LEU A 60 12.91 1.19 -11.87
N ASP A 61 12.83 0.87 -13.15
CA ASP A 61 13.73 -0.05 -13.83
C ASP A 61 14.48 0.70 -14.94
N THR A 62 15.80 0.53 -14.98
CA THR A 62 16.65 1.12 -16.00
C THR A 62 17.56 0.08 -16.65
N LYS A 63 17.74 0.19 -17.97
CA LYS A 63 18.73 -0.57 -18.77
C LYS A 63 19.89 0.35 -19.12
N ASN A 64 20.84 0.47 -18.20
CA ASN A 64 21.94 1.44 -18.30
C ASN A 64 22.88 1.09 -19.47
N ILE A 65 23.35 -0.16 -19.53
CA ILE A 65 24.27 -0.68 -20.56
C ILE A 65 23.69 -1.97 -21.15
N VAL A 66 23.67 -2.08 -22.47
CA VAL A 66 23.20 -3.26 -23.21
C VAL A 66 24.25 -3.61 -24.27
N GLY A 67 24.87 -4.79 -24.17
CA GLY A 67 25.98 -5.23 -25.02
C GLY A 67 26.70 -6.44 -24.42
N GLU A 68 27.98 -6.64 -24.74
CA GLU A 68 28.81 -7.70 -24.14
C GLU A 68 28.83 -7.64 -22.60
N PHE A 69 28.76 -6.43 -22.06
CA PHE A 69 28.45 -6.17 -20.67
C PHE A 69 27.05 -5.56 -20.57
N THR A 70 26.21 -6.12 -19.69
CA THR A 70 24.86 -5.63 -19.44
C THR A 70 24.74 -5.16 -18.00
N TRP A 71 24.23 -3.93 -17.82
CA TRP A 71 23.92 -3.37 -16.51
C TRP A 71 22.51 -2.82 -16.50
N ASN A 72 21.68 -3.41 -15.65
CA ASN A 72 20.35 -2.94 -15.32
C ASN A 72 20.29 -2.53 -13.85
N THR A 73 19.45 -1.54 -13.53
CA THR A 73 19.15 -1.13 -12.16
C THR A 73 17.66 -1.24 -11.91
N SER A 74 17.28 -1.81 -10.78
CA SER A 74 15.89 -1.85 -10.31
C SER A 74 15.82 -1.22 -8.92
N LEU A 75 14.93 -0.25 -8.77
CA LEU A 75 14.70 0.47 -7.52
C LEU A 75 13.23 0.38 -7.14
N THR A 76 12.98 0.04 -5.88
CA THR A 76 11.64 -0.01 -5.30
C THR A 76 11.64 0.82 -4.04
N PHE A 77 10.76 1.82 -4.00
CA PHE A 77 10.52 2.63 -2.81
C PHE A 77 9.05 2.51 -2.42
N SER A 78 8.80 2.29 -1.13
CA SER A 78 7.46 2.30 -0.58
C SER A 78 7.45 3.11 0.70
N LYS A 79 6.44 3.95 0.85
CA LYS A 79 6.16 4.67 2.10
C LYS A 79 4.70 4.46 2.47
N THR A 80 4.49 3.81 3.61
CA THR A 80 3.16 3.56 4.16
C THR A 80 2.98 4.30 5.48
N ASN A 81 1.84 4.98 5.62
CA ASN A 81 1.34 5.52 6.88
C ASN A 81 0.05 4.79 7.26
N SER A 82 -0.10 4.57 8.56
CA SER A 82 -1.04 3.62 9.17
C SER A 82 -1.81 4.34 10.28
N PHE A 83 -3.15 4.25 10.28
CA PHE A 83 -4.04 4.93 11.23
C PHE A 83 -5.19 4.04 11.66
#